data_AF-A0A379WYN0-F1
#
_entry.id   AF-A0A379WYN0-F1
#
_cell.length_a   1.000
_cell.length_b   1.000
_cell.length_c   1.000
_cell.angle_alpha   90.00
_cell.angle_beta   90.00
_cell.angle_gamma   90.00
#
_symmetry.space_group_name_H-M   'P 1'
#
loop_
_entity.id
_entity.type
_entity.pdbx_description
1 polymer ?
#
loop_
_entity_poly.entity_id
_entity_poly.type
_entity_poly.pdbx_seq_one_letter_code
_entity_poly.pdbx_strand_id
1 'polypeptide(L)'
;MPLDSLLPLRGVGQLFGIDVHANTSYGKVYKNILAAGQYGTEAFHIGNHADEIEITDNDLIGGAVVIPLFIKTFDGSGSKHIKINRNRAKGTCKSFALIAMSEDVYISENIFSGNSSADGYFLSVATTLGLNVDYNRSSNTTNFIKSGDAGDTSNMKVTNNNAYTLGSGIEIVTSGLLSEVIMTGNSLLCPASSIGIYLEVTMDGAITNLNLRGNIIPLATNKIYVSPSATGWDTLTRNTRSQISVAYNGMQLFELSTNSNIQYLNNGWL
;
A
#
# COMPACT_ATOMS: atom_id res chain seq x y z
N MET A 1 -10.12 -16.50 26.94
CA MET A 1 -11.39 -15.86 27.38
C MET A 1 -11.80 -14.89 26.28
N PRO A 2 -13.04 -14.90 25.78
CA PRO A 2 -13.45 -13.95 24.75
C PRO A 2 -13.67 -12.59 25.41
N LEU A 3 -12.97 -11.56 24.94
CA LEU A 3 -13.12 -10.20 25.41
C LEU A 3 -14.17 -9.49 24.55
N ASP A 4 -15.44 -9.76 24.84
CA ASP A 4 -16.54 -9.02 24.22
C ASP A 4 -16.61 -7.62 24.85
N SER A 5 -16.35 -6.61 24.03
CA SER A 5 -16.63 -5.18 24.24
C SER A 5 -15.87 -4.45 25.38
N LEU A 6 -14.79 -3.76 25.02
CA LEU A 6 -14.29 -2.60 25.77
C LEU A 6 -15.03 -1.35 25.26
N LEU A 7 -15.98 -0.84 26.04
CA LEU A 7 -16.54 0.51 25.85
C LEU A 7 -15.54 1.56 26.37
N PRO A 8 -15.32 2.69 25.67
CA PRO A 8 -14.33 3.68 26.10
C PRO A 8 -14.86 4.51 27.29
N LEU A 9 -14.11 4.48 28.39
CA LEU A 9 -14.28 5.36 29.55
C LEU A 9 -13.92 6.80 29.15
N ARG A 10 -14.84 7.75 29.42
CA ARG A 10 -14.59 9.18 29.25
C ARG A 10 -13.59 9.66 30.31
N GLY A 11 -12.40 10.08 29.91
CA GLY A 11 -11.44 10.75 30.80
C GLY A 11 -10.10 11.06 30.14
N VAL A 12 -9.81 12.35 29.99
CA VAL A 12 -8.49 13.02 29.94
C VAL A 12 -7.31 12.17 29.44
N GLY A 13 -6.91 12.38 28.17
CA GLY A 13 -5.53 12.17 27.71
C GLY A 13 -5.04 10.72 27.52
N GLN A 14 -5.92 9.73 27.35
CA GLN A 14 -5.49 8.36 27.04
C GLN A 14 -5.14 8.17 25.56
N LEU A 15 -3.96 7.58 25.32
CA LEU A 15 -3.51 6.97 24.07
C LEU A 15 -4.65 6.09 23.51
N PHE A 16 -5.27 6.49 22.41
CA PHE A 16 -6.09 5.56 21.62
C PHE A 16 -5.15 4.68 20.80
N GLY A 17 -4.46 3.77 21.48
CA GLY A 17 -3.87 2.59 20.88
C GLY A 17 -4.64 1.40 21.43
N ILE A 18 -5.45 0.72 20.62
CA ILE A 18 -5.78 -0.66 20.98
C ILE A 18 -4.49 -1.43 20.68
N ASP A 19 -3.68 -1.57 21.73
CA ASP A 19 -2.51 -2.43 21.73
C ASP A 19 -3.03 -3.87 21.85
N VAL A 20 -3.15 -4.53 20.70
CA VAL A 20 -3.37 -5.97 20.64
C VAL A 20 -2.04 -6.59 21.04
N HIS A 21 -1.82 -6.77 22.34
CA HIS A 21 -0.53 -7.20 22.88
C HIS A 21 -0.05 -8.54 22.29
N ALA A 22 1.25 -8.79 22.41
CA ALA A 22 1.88 -10.04 21.99
C ALA A 22 1.10 -11.29 22.46
N ASN A 23 0.94 -12.25 21.57
CA ASN A 23 0.21 -13.52 21.74
C ASN A 23 -1.32 -13.38 21.85
N THR A 24 -1.90 -12.30 21.34
CA THR A 24 -3.37 -12.23 21.17
C THR A 24 -3.78 -13.15 20.02
N SER A 25 -4.45 -14.25 20.33
CA SER A 25 -4.86 -15.25 19.33
C SER A 25 -6.08 -14.85 18.48
N TYR A 26 -6.83 -13.83 18.90
CA TYR A 26 -8.00 -13.31 18.20
C TYR A 26 -8.31 -11.90 18.70
N GLY A 27 -8.60 -10.96 17.80
CA GLY A 27 -8.94 -9.59 18.18
C GLY A 27 -9.73 -8.87 17.10
N LYS A 28 -10.91 -8.35 17.45
CA LYS A 28 -11.75 -7.59 16.52
C LYS A 28 -12.01 -6.19 17.03
N VAL A 29 -11.65 -5.19 16.23
CA VAL A 29 -11.82 -3.77 16.50
C VAL A 29 -12.69 -3.17 15.41
N TYR A 30 -13.89 -2.72 15.77
CA TYR A 30 -14.84 -2.25 14.76
C TYR A 30 -15.77 -1.14 15.19
N LYS A 31 -16.18 -0.30 14.22
CA LYS A 31 -17.17 0.78 14.38
C LYS A 31 -16.79 1.82 15.43
N ASN A 32 -15.49 2.04 15.62
CA ASN A 32 -15.01 3.10 16.51
C ASN A 32 -14.87 4.42 15.78
N ILE A 33 -15.10 5.50 16.52
CA ILE A 33 -14.73 6.86 16.12
C ILE A 33 -13.53 7.26 16.98
N LEU A 34 -12.38 7.43 16.34
CA LEU A 34 -11.12 7.78 16.99
C LEU A 34 -10.85 9.28 16.79
N ALA A 35 -10.30 9.93 17.81
CA ALA A 35 -9.81 11.31 17.72
C ALA A 35 -8.34 11.36 18.16
N ALA A 36 -7.52 12.11 17.43
CA ALA A 36 -6.08 12.19 17.71
C ALA A 36 -5.80 12.91 19.04
N GLY A 37 -5.16 12.20 19.97
CA GLY A 37 -4.58 12.76 21.21
C GLY A 37 -3.19 13.37 20.97
N GLN A 38 -2.68 14.10 21.96
CA GLN A 38 -1.49 14.96 21.80
C GLN A 38 -0.16 14.20 21.58
N TYR A 39 -0.09 12.89 21.88
CA TYR A 39 1.17 12.14 21.98
C TYR A 39 1.14 10.72 21.38
N GLY A 40 0.18 10.41 20.50
CA GLY A 40 0.08 9.07 19.89
C GLY A 40 1.06 8.86 18.73
N THR A 41 1.75 7.73 18.69
CA THR A 41 2.60 7.29 17.57
C THR A 41 1.82 6.48 16.52
N GLU A 42 0.80 5.74 16.97
CA GLU A 42 -0.14 5.00 16.12
C GLU A 42 -1.54 4.94 16.74
N ALA A 43 -2.57 4.63 15.93
CA ALA A 43 -3.93 4.41 16.42
C ALA A 43 -4.22 2.93 16.77
N PHE A 44 -3.59 2.01 16.05
CA PHE A 44 -3.69 0.57 16.29
C PHE A 44 -2.33 -0.08 16.18
N HIS A 45 -2.01 -0.91 17.18
CA HIS A 45 -0.80 -1.70 17.20
C HIS A 45 -1.20 -3.18 17.27
N ILE A 46 -0.81 -3.95 16.25
CA ILE A 46 -0.95 -5.40 16.21
C ILE A 46 0.35 -6.01 16.74
N GLY A 47 0.29 -6.60 17.92
CA GLY A 47 1.43 -7.17 18.61
C GLY A 47 1.98 -8.43 17.94
N ASN A 48 3.02 -8.98 18.56
CA ASN A 48 3.73 -10.15 18.05
C ASN A 48 2.89 -11.44 18.11
N HIS A 49 3.00 -12.29 17.09
CA HIS A 49 2.30 -13.58 16.94
C HIS A 49 0.78 -13.45 17.13
N ALA A 50 0.23 -12.33 16.72
CA ALA A 50 -1.21 -12.14 16.71
C ALA A 50 -1.82 -12.97 15.59
N ASP A 51 -2.97 -13.59 15.85
CA ASP A 51 -3.69 -14.37 14.86
C ASP A 51 -5.14 -13.88 14.79
N GLU A 52 -5.75 -14.01 13.62
CA GLU A 52 -7.16 -13.66 13.36
C GLU A 52 -7.53 -12.24 13.85
N ILE A 53 -6.75 -11.25 13.44
CA ILE A 53 -6.98 -9.85 13.82
C ILE A 53 -7.81 -9.14 12.75
N GLU A 54 -8.93 -8.53 13.15
CA GLU A 54 -9.78 -7.73 12.27
C GLU A 54 -9.92 -6.29 12.78
N ILE A 55 -9.41 -5.33 12.01
CA ILE A 55 -9.61 -3.89 12.22
C ILE A 55 -10.53 -3.40 11.10
N THR A 56 -11.81 -3.20 11.41
CA THR A 56 -12.82 -2.90 10.38
C THR A 56 -13.78 -1.78 10.73
N ASP A 57 -14.24 -1.02 9.73
CA ASP A 57 -15.29 -0.01 9.92
C ASP A 57 -14.93 1.07 10.98
N ASN A 58 -13.65 1.41 11.16
CA ASN A 58 -13.23 2.46 12.10
C ASN A 58 -12.99 3.79 11.39
N ASP A 59 -13.40 4.89 12.02
CA ASP A 59 -13.23 6.25 11.53
C ASP A 59 -12.26 7.02 12.43
N LEU A 60 -11.08 7.40 11.91
CA LEU A 60 -10.25 8.44 12.50
C LEU A 60 -10.74 9.80 12.04
N ILE A 61 -11.51 10.46 12.91
CA ILE A 61 -11.94 11.85 12.73
C ILE A 61 -10.84 12.76 13.28
N GLY A 62 -10.50 13.80 12.53
CA GLY A 62 -9.35 14.62 12.82
C GLY A 62 -9.27 15.16 14.26
N GLY A 63 -8.05 15.39 14.75
CA GLY A 63 -7.77 16.12 16.00
C GLY A 63 -6.79 17.28 15.78
N ALA A 64 -6.48 18.02 16.83
CA ALA A 64 -5.50 19.12 16.78
C ALA A 64 -4.06 18.65 16.50
N VAL A 65 -3.82 17.33 16.61
CA VAL A 65 -2.50 16.71 16.46
C VAL A 65 -2.52 15.69 15.32
N VAL A 66 -1.42 15.64 14.58
CA VAL A 66 -1.19 14.64 13.53
C VAL A 66 -0.70 13.34 14.17
N ILE A 67 -1.40 12.24 13.94
CA ILE A 67 -0.92 10.90 14.29
C ILE A 67 0.05 10.42 13.19
N PRO A 68 1.25 9.92 13.52
CA PRO A 68 2.18 9.42 12.52
C PRO A 68 1.64 8.25 11.69
N LEU A 69 0.96 7.30 12.32
CA LEU A 69 0.53 6.05 11.68
C LEU A 69 -0.88 5.63 12.13
N PHE A 70 -1.69 5.06 11.25
CA PHE A 70 -2.99 4.54 11.67
C PHE A 70 -2.87 3.11 12.22
N ILE A 71 -2.24 2.20 11.48
CA ILE A 71 -2.09 0.79 11.86
C ILE A 71 -0.62 0.37 11.73
N LYS A 72 -0.09 -0.30 12.75
CA LYS A 72 1.24 -0.91 12.75
C LYS A 72 1.17 -2.39 13.13
N THR A 73 1.92 -3.26 12.46
CA THR A 73 2.33 -4.55 13.03
C THR A 73 3.67 -4.42 13.73
N PHE A 74 3.85 -5.14 14.84
CA PHE A 74 5.09 -5.11 15.63
C PHE A 74 6.31 -5.56 14.81
N ASP A 75 7.46 -4.92 15.03
CA ASP A 75 8.72 -5.24 14.35
C ASP A 75 9.24 -6.61 14.86
N GLY A 76 9.37 -7.60 13.99
CA GLY A 76 9.65 -8.99 14.40
C GLY A 76 8.43 -9.91 14.42
N SER A 77 7.25 -9.44 13.97
CA SER A 77 6.02 -10.22 14.15
C SER A 77 6.00 -11.52 13.34
N GLY A 78 5.33 -12.55 13.85
CA GLY A 78 4.93 -13.73 13.09
C GLY A 78 3.42 -13.79 12.99
N SER A 79 2.79 -12.62 12.87
CA SER A 79 1.34 -12.46 12.97
C SER A 79 0.65 -12.89 11.68
N LYS A 80 -0.53 -13.49 11.79
CA LYS A 80 -1.22 -14.16 10.68
C LYS A 80 -2.68 -13.75 10.59
N HIS A 81 -3.28 -13.95 9.42
CA HIS A 81 -4.70 -13.75 9.16
C HIS A 81 -5.19 -12.36 9.60
N ILE A 82 -4.49 -11.32 9.14
CA ILE A 82 -4.78 -9.93 9.49
C ILE A 82 -5.73 -9.34 8.45
N LYS A 83 -6.85 -8.78 8.90
CA LYS A 83 -7.83 -8.13 8.05
C LYS A 83 -8.02 -6.67 8.46
N ILE A 84 -7.73 -5.77 7.53
CA ILE A 84 -7.86 -4.33 7.69
C ILE A 84 -8.79 -3.82 6.60
N ASN A 85 -10.06 -3.58 6.93
CA ASN A 85 -11.04 -3.26 5.90
C ASN A 85 -12.10 -2.22 6.26
N ARG A 86 -12.50 -1.39 5.30
CA ARG A 86 -13.51 -0.33 5.47
C ARG A 86 -13.18 0.69 6.56
N ASN A 87 -11.90 0.90 6.85
CA ASN A 87 -11.49 1.97 7.75
C ASN A 87 -11.34 3.28 6.98
N ARG A 88 -11.52 4.39 7.70
CA ARG A 88 -11.37 5.73 7.16
C ARG A 88 -10.46 6.56 8.05
N ALA A 89 -9.47 7.21 7.45
CA ALA A 89 -8.62 8.17 8.16
C ALA A 89 -8.32 9.37 7.26
N LYS A 90 -8.52 10.60 7.77
CA LYS A 90 -8.42 11.82 6.96
C LYS A 90 -7.72 12.97 7.68
N GLY A 91 -6.73 13.57 7.02
CA GLY A 91 -6.20 14.91 7.28
C GLY A 91 -5.31 15.07 8.51
N THR A 92 -5.44 14.20 9.51
CA THR A 92 -4.64 14.25 10.76
C THR A 92 -3.85 12.97 10.98
N CYS A 93 -3.60 12.24 9.90
CA CYS A 93 -2.80 11.03 9.91
C CYS A 93 -1.83 11.09 8.75
N LYS A 94 -0.56 10.79 9.03
CA LYS A 94 0.51 10.87 8.03
C LYS A 94 0.55 9.63 7.15
N SER A 95 0.48 8.45 7.76
CA SER A 95 0.51 7.17 7.04
C SER A 95 -0.59 6.23 7.49
N PHE A 96 -1.08 5.38 6.59
CA PHE A 96 -2.16 4.46 6.92
C PHE A 96 -1.65 3.17 7.58
N ALA A 97 -0.88 2.34 6.88
CA ALA A 97 -0.43 1.06 7.44
C ALA A 97 1.07 0.83 7.26
N LEU A 98 1.71 0.32 8.31
CA LEU A 98 3.04 -0.30 8.26
C LEU A 98 2.86 -1.77 8.63
N ILE A 99 3.10 -2.65 7.67
CA ILE A 99 3.00 -4.10 7.80
C ILE A 99 4.38 -4.71 7.60
N ALA A 100 4.84 -5.47 8.57
CA ALA A 100 6.14 -6.10 8.57
C ALA A 100 6.05 -7.49 9.21
N MET A 101 6.70 -8.48 8.57
CA MET A 101 6.80 -9.84 9.10
C MET A 101 5.42 -10.41 9.42
N SER A 102 4.58 -10.56 8.40
CA SER A 102 3.19 -11.01 8.59
C SER A 102 2.77 -12.00 7.52
N GLU A 103 1.75 -12.78 7.81
CA GLU A 103 1.18 -13.79 6.91
C GLU A 103 -0.31 -13.53 6.68
N ASP A 104 -0.80 -13.76 5.47
CA ASP A 104 -2.21 -13.67 5.10
C ASP A 104 -2.86 -12.33 5.51
N VAL A 105 -2.30 -11.24 4.98
CA VAL A 105 -2.71 -9.87 5.26
C VAL A 105 -3.64 -9.36 4.16
N TYR A 106 -4.87 -8.98 4.55
CA TYR A 106 -5.91 -8.46 3.67
C TYR A 106 -6.23 -7.01 4.03
N ILE A 107 -5.86 -6.08 3.16
CA ILE A 107 -6.14 -4.65 3.28
C ILE A 107 -7.13 -4.26 2.19
N SER A 108 -8.38 -4.00 2.54
CA SER A 108 -9.41 -3.75 1.52
C SER A 108 -10.44 -2.67 1.84
N GLU A 109 -10.97 -2.02 0.81
CA GLU A 109 -12.08 -1.06 0.95
C GLU A 109 -11.80 0.13 1.90
N ASN A 110 -10.53 0.43 2.20
CA ASN A 110 -10.18 1.52 3.11
C ASN A 110 -10.16 2.87 2.36
N ILE A 111 -10.47 3.96 3.07
CA ILE A 111 -10.41 5.32 2.53
C ILE A 111 -9.43 6.15 3.36
N PHE A 112 -8.27 6.43 2.78
CA PHE A 112 -7.23 7.22 3.40
C PHE A 112 -7.03 8.56 2.70
N SER A 113 -6.87 9.61 3.48
CA SER A 113 -6.35 10.88 3.02
C SER A 113 -5.28 11.33 4.00
N GLY A 114 -4.02 11.20 3.59
CA GLY A 114 -2.88 11.69 4.35
C GLY A 114 -2.90 13.20 4.55
N ASN A 115 -1.94 13.69 5.32
CA ASN A 115 -1.74 15.10 5.60
C ASN A 115 -0.70 15.78 4.67
N SER A 116 -0.40 15.17 3.52
CA SER A 116 0.63 15.64 2.57
C SER A 116 2.06 15.68 3.12
N SER A 117 2.35 14.90 4.17
CA SER A 117 3.71 14.72 4.69
C SER A 117 4.63 14.11 3.62
N ALA A 118 5.85 14.64 3.53
CA ALA A 118 6.85 14.26 2.51
C ALA A 118 7.27 12.77 2.54
N ASP A 119 7.03 12.08 3.64
CA ASP A 119 7.31 10.65 3.81
C ASP A 119 6.04 9.85 4.22
N GLY A 120 4.86 10.39 3.94
CA GLY A 120 3.57 9.71 4.17
C GLY A 120 3.29 8.61 3.15
N TYR A 121 2.62 7.54 3.56
CA TYR A 121 2.30 6.41 2.69
C TYR A 121 0.94 5.78 3.04
N PHE A 122 0.28 5.17 2.06
CA PHE A 122 -0.86 4.31 2.37
C PHE A 122 -0.39 2.98 2.96
N LEU A 123 0.58 2.32 2.33
CA LEU A 123 1.16 1.09 2.84
C LEU A 123 2.68 1.13 2.76
N SER A 124 3.34 0.84 3.89
CA SER A 124 4.72 0.37 3.90
C SER A 124 4.69 -1.12 4.21
N VAL A 125 5.32 -1.93 3.35
CA VAL A 125 5.36 -3.38 3.51
C VAL A 125 6.81 -3.88 3.56
N ALA A 126 7.10 -4.73 4.54
CA ALA A 126 8.33 -5.50 4.64
C ALA A 126 7.99 -6.98 4.92
N THR A 127 8.82 -7.91 4.44
CA THR A 127 8.76 -9.35 4.75
C THR A 127 7.34 -9.90 4.98
N THR A 128 6.53 -10.13 3.94
CA THR A 128 5.12 -10.53 4.12
C THR A 128 4.74 -11.68 3.20
N LEU A 129 4.13 -12.73 3.74
CA LEU A 129 3.68 -13.91 2.99
C LEU A 129 2.16 -13.81 2.77
N GLY A 130 1.69 -13.63 1.53
CA GLY A 130 0.26 -13.48 1.28
C GLY A 130 -0.24 -12.07 1.60
N LEU A 131 0.16 -11.08 0.78
CA LEU A 131 -0.36 -9.71 0.89
C LEU A 131 -1.44 -9.47 -0.16
N ASN A 132 -2.64 -9.07 0.25
CA ASN A 132 -3.71 -8.63 -0.63
C ASN A 132 -4.15 -7.19 -0.29
N VAL A 133 -3.99 -6.27 -1.25
CA VAL A 133 -4.36 -4.86 -1.17
C VAL A 133 -5.38 -4.57 -2.26
N ASP A 134 -6.67 -4.52 -1.91
CA ASP A 134 -7.76 -4.51 -2.89
C ASP A 134 -8.81 -3.41 -2.63
N TYR A 135 -9.28 -2.73 -3.69
CA TYR A 135 -10.35 -1.71 -3.59
C TYR A 135 -10.12 -0.58 -2.58
N ASN A 136 -8.86 -0.21 -2.29
CA ASN A 136 -8.57 0.91 -1.40
C ASN A 136 -8.56 2.24 -2.16
N ARG A 137 -8.90 3.32 -1.45
CA ARG A 137 -8.79 4.69 -1.93
C ARG A 137 -7.78 5.45 -1.08
N SER A 138 -6.75 6.01 -1.71
CA SER A 138 -5.74 6.83 -1.02
C SER A 138 -5.59 8.20 -1.67
N SER A 139 -5.30 9.21 -0.86
CA SER A 139 -4.89 10.52 -1.36
C SER A 139 -3.95 11.27 -0.44
N ASN A 140 -3.23 12.25 -0.98
CA ASN A 140 -2.33 13.14 -0.22
C ASN A 140 -1.26 12.38 0.58
N THR A 141 -0.70 11.34 -0.03
CA THR A 141 0.44 10.59 0.48
C THR A 141 1.61 10.73 -0.49
N THR A 142 2.84 10.54 -0.01
CA THR A 142 4.00 10.45 -0.91
C THR A 142 3.94 9.17 -1.72
N ASN A 143 3.73 8.02 -1.08
CA ASN A 143 3.59 6.73 -1.79
C ASN A 143 2.18 6.15 -1.61
N PHE A 144 1.67 5.44 -2.63
CA PHE A 144 0.57 4.51 -2.37
C PHE A 144 1.11 3.27 -1.65
N ILE A 145 2.10 2.60 -2.24
CA ILE A 145 2.81 1.50 -1.58
C ILE A 145 4.29 1.78 -1.66
N LYS A 146 5.02 1.58 -0.56
CA LYS A 146 6.48 1.57 -0.54
C LYS A 146 7.03 0.34 0.14
N SER A 147 8.25 -0.06 -0.22
CA SER A 147 8.99 -1.04 0.58
C SER A 147 9.32 -0.47 1.97
N GLY A 148 9.31 -1.36 2.96
CA GLY A 148 9.98 -1.19 4.25
C GLY A 148 11.35 -1.85 4.21
N ASP A 149 11.68 -2.61 5.25
CA ASP A 149 12.95 -3.32 5.38
C ASP A 149 13.15 -4.44 4.33
N ALA A 150 14.42 -4.77 4.10
CA ALA A 150 14.86 -5.83 3.21
C ALA A 150 14.32 -7.22 3.64
N GLY A 151 13.53 -7.86 2.79
CA GLY A 151 13.08 -9.24 3.00
C GLY A 151 12.07 -9.74 1.95
N ASP A 152 11.65 -10.99 2.11
CA ASP A 152 10.83 -11.71 1.13
C ASP A 152 9.36 -11.31 1.22
N THR A 153 8.75 -10.94 0.10
CA THR A 153 7.31 -10.70 -0.01
C THR A 153 6.72 -11.62 -1.06
N SER A 154 5.76 -12.46 -0.69
CA SER A 154 5.17 -13.46 -1.60
C SER A 154 3.67 -13.29 -1.74
N ASN A 155 3.12 -13.77 -2.86
CA ASN A 155 1.70 -13.69 -3.18
C ASN A 155 1.16 -12.27 -3.11
N MET A 156 1.95 -11.29 -3.59
CA MET A 156 1.61 -9.88 -3.51
C MET A 156 0.54 -9.52 -4.54
N LYS A 157 -0.67 -9.22 -4.08
CA LYS A 157 -1.78 -8.77 -4.90
C LYS A 157 -2.12 -7.33 -4.56
N VAL A 158 -2.06 -6.44 -5.55
CA VAL A 158 -2.44 -5.04 -5.44
C VAL A 158 -3.45 -4.76 -6.54
N THR A 159 -4.74 -4.80 -6.22
CA THR A 159 -5.79 -4.80 -7.24
C THR A 159 -6.85 -3.74 -7.02
N ASN A 160 -7.38 -3.19 -8.12
CA ASN A 160 -8.56 -2.31 -8.12
C ASN A 160 -8.46 -1.08 -7.18
N ASN A 161 -7.24 -0.63 -6.84
CA ASN A 161 -7.05 0.50 -5.95
C ASN A 161 -7.13 1.82 -6.71
N ASN A 162 -7.57 2.88 -6.04
CA ASN A 162 -7.63 4.23 -6.58
C ASN A 162 -6.85 5.20 -5.69
N ALA A 163 -5.63 5.53 -6.11
CA ALA A 163 -4.75 6.42 -5.38
C ALA A 163 -4.47 7.68 -6.21
N TYR A 164 -4.66 8.85 -5.61
CA TYR A 164 -4.51 10.13 -6.30
C TYR A 164 -3.79 11.17 -5.44
N THR A 165 -3.35 12.27 -6.06
CA THR A 165 -2.51 13.29 -5.41
C THR A 165 -1.30 12.70 -4.71
N LEU A 166 -0.65 11.75 -5.37
CA LEU A 166 0.55 11.10 -4.86
C LEU A 166 1.81 11.89 -5.21
N GLY A 167 2.84 11.71 -4.38
CA GLY A 167 4.23 11.75 -4.82
C GLY A 167 4.43 10.61 -5.82
N SER A 168 4.99 9.49 -5.41
CA SER A 168 5.14 8.27 -6.21
C SER A 168 3.95 7.30 -6.05
N GLY A 169 3.74 6.41 -7.01
CA GLY A 169 2.72 5.37 -6.94
C GLY A 169 3.14 4.19 -6.05
N ILE A 170 3.56 3.10 -6.69
CA ILE A 170 4.08 1.89 -6.02
C ILE A 170 5.60 1.87 -6.18
N GLU A 171 6.34 1.77 -5.08
CA GLU A 171 7.80 1.81 -5.09
C GLU A 171 8.37 0.73 -4.15
N ILE A 172 8.72 -0.42 -4.71
CA ILE A 172 9.27 -1.55 -3.96
C ILE A 172 10.73 -1.73 -4.33
N VAL A 173 11.60 -1.53 -3.37
CA VAL A 173 13.02 -1.91 -3.45
C VAL A 173 13.23 -3.09 -2.52
N THR A 174 13.68 -4.22 -3.04
CA THR A 174 13.90 -5.43 -2.24
C THR A 174 15.28 -6.02 -2.49
N SER A 175 15.83 -6.67 -1.48
CA SER A 175 16.97 -7.56 -1.63
C SER A 175 16.61 -9.04 -1.51
N GLY A 176 15.33 -9.34 -1.26
CA GLY A 176 14.79 -10.70 -1.14
C GLY A 176 14.00 -11.11 -2.38
N LEU A 177 13.20 -12.17 -2.24
CA LEU A 177 12.25 -12.64 -3.23
C LEU A 177 10.96 -11.82 -3.16
N LEU A 178 10.59 -11.19 -4.27
CA LEU A 178 9.25 -10.65 -4.51
C LEU A 178 8.52 -11.57 -5.48
N SER A 179 7.60 -12.40 -4.99
CA SER A 179 7.00 -13.49 -5.77
C SER A 179 5.49 -13.39 -5.94
N GLU A 180 5.01 -13.98 -7.04
CA GLU A 180 3.57 -14.05 -7.38
C GLU A 180 2.93 -12.65 -7.39
N VAL A 181 3.59 -11.71 -8.06
CA VAL A 181 3.24 -10.29 -8.03
C VAL A 181 2.13 -9.99 -9.03
N ILE A 182 0.94 -9.66 -8.53
CA ILE A 182 -0.20 -9.27 -9.34
C ILE A 182 -0.60 -7.85 -8.96
N MET A 183 -0.26 -6.87 -9.80
CA MET A 183 -0.71 -5.49 -9.63
C MET A 183 -1.62 -5.12 -10.79
N THR A 184 -2.95 -5.18 -10.64
CA THR A 184 -3.87 -5.03 -11.77
C THR A 184 -5.06 -4.14 -11.48
N GLY A 185 -5.52 -3.38 -12.48
CA GLY A 185 -6.74 -2.55 -12.34
C GLY A 185 -6.59 -1.35 -11.41
N ASN A 186 -5.37 -0.96 -11.03
CA ASN A 186 -5.15 0.19 -10.16
C ASN A 186 -5.15 1.49 -10.96
N SER A 187 -5.65 2.56 -10.35
CA SER A 187 -5.54 3.93 -10.85
C SER A 187 -4.58 4.70 -9.95
N LEU A 188 -3.39 5.04 -10.44
CA LEU A 188 -2.32 5.71 -9.71
C LEU A 188 -2.06 7.10 -10.31
N LEU A 189 -2.68 8.12 -9.72
CA LEU A 189 -2.54 9.52 -10.13
C LEU A 189 -1.43 10.19 -9.32
N CYS A 190 -0.26 10.32 -9.96
CA CYS A 190 0.97 10.84 -9.37
C CYS A 190 1.34 12.20 -10.01
N PRO A 191 0.57 13.29 -9.76
CA PRO A 191 0.75 14.55 -10.49
C PRO A 191 2.09 15.24 -10.21
N ALA A 192 2.74 14.92 -9.09
CA ALA A 192 3.98 15.56 -8.64
C ALA A 192 5.24 14.72 -8.89
N SER A 193 5.13 13.46 -9.35
CA SER A 193 6.27 12.55 -9.47
C SER A 193 6.41 11.97 -10.87
N SER A 194 7.64 11.52 -11.10
CA SER A 194 8.03 10.73 -12.23
C SER A 194 7.89 9.22 -12.01
N ILE A 195 7.16 8.74 -10.99
CA ILE A 195 7.14 7.32 -10.64
C ILE A 195 5.71 6.80 -10.47
N GLY A 196 5.27 5.95 -11.40
CA GLY A 196 4.01 5.19 -11.30
C GLY A 196 4.17 3.86 -10.57
N ILE A 197 4.95 2.95 -11.13
CA ILE A 197 5.35 1.68 -10.50
C ILE A 197 6.87 1.55 -10.61
N TYR A 198 7.56 1.23 -9.52
CA TYR A 198 9.00 1.03 -9.48
C TYR A 198 9.30 -0.21 -8.66
N LEU A 199 9.85 -1.24 -9.30
CA LEU A 199 10.23 -2.50 -8.66
C LEU A 199 11.73 -2.72 -8.89
N GLU A 200 12.54 -2.56 -7.86
CA GLU A 200 14.00 -2.72 -7.93
C GLU A 200 14.48 -3.88 -7.05
N VAL A 201 15.53 -4.55 -7.54
CA VAL A 201 16.27 -5.54 -6.79
C VAL A 201 17.71 -5.06 -6.62
N THR A 202 18.20 -4.98 -5.38
CA THR A 202 19.51 -4.38 -5.04
C THR A 202 20.62 -5.38 -4.72
N MET A 203 20.28 -6.66 -4.48
CA MET A 203 21.23 -7.75 -4.23
C MET A 203 20.81 -9.02 -5.00
N ASP A 204 21.05 -10.22 -4.45
CA ASP A 204 20.71 -11.52 -5.06
C ASP A 204 19.19 -11.85 -5.02
N GLY A 205 18.34 -10.84 -4.81
CA GLY A 205 16.90 -10.99 -4.81
C GLY A 205 16.35 -11.30 -6.21
N ALA A 206 15.04 -11.55 -6.28
CA ALA A 206 14.37 -11.85 -7.54
C ALA A 206 12.95 -11.34 -7.53
N ILE A 207 12.43 -11.03 -8.72
CA ILE A 207 11.00 -10.81 -8.93
C ILE A 207 10.47 -11.97 -9.78
N THR A 208 9.37 -12.61 -9.37
CA THR A 208 8.82 -13.77 -10.08
C THR A 208 7.32 -13.64 -10.30
N ASN A 209 6.83 -14.19 -11.42
CA ASN A 209 5.41 -14.27 -11.79
C ASN A 209 4.69 -12.91 -11.75
N LEU A 210 5.31 -11.91 -12.40
CA LEU A 210 4.86 -10.52 -12.42
C LEU A 210 3.75 -10.25 -13.44
N ASN A 211 2.60 -9.74 -12.99
CA ASN A 211 1.48 -9.33 -13.82
C ASN A 211 1.02 -7.90 -13.48
N LEU A 212 1.16 -6.98 -14.45
CA LEU A 212 0.89 -5.54 -14.30
C LEU A 212 -0.28 -5.03 -15.16
N ARG A 213 -1.20 -5.90 -15.59
CA ARG A 213 -2.25 -5.55 -16.55
C ARG A 213 -3.31 -4.57 -16.02
N GLY A 214 -3.81 -3.70 -16.90
CA GLY A 214 -5.01 -2.88 -16.64
C GLY A 214 -4.84 -1.72 -15.66
N ASN A 215 -3.61 -1.33 -15.33
CA ASN A 215 -3.36 -0.14 -14.50
C ASN A 215 -3.48 1.17 -15.32
N ILE A 216 -3.96 2.22 -14.66
CA ILE A 216 -4.11 3.58 -15.20
C ILE A 216 -3.12 4.50 -14.47
N ILE A 217 -2.15 5.09 -15.18
CA ILE A 217 -1.11 5.96 -14.61
C ILE A 217 -0.95 7.22 -15.49
N PRO A 218 -1.54 8.37 -15.11
CA PRO A 218 -1.45 9.62 -15.87
C PRO A 218 -0.06 10.30 -15.84
N LEU A 219 0.28 11.08 -16.87
CA LEU A 219 1.63 11.58 -17.18
C LEU A 219 2.16 12.66 -16.22
N ALA A 220 3.39 12.46 -15.71
CA ALA A 220 4.38 13.52 -15.52
C ALA A 220 5.84 13.08 -15.78
N THR A 221 6.28 11.84 -15.48
CA THR A 221 7.55 11.20 -15.93
C THR A 221 7.63 9.75 -15.38
N ASN A 222 8.59 8.89 -15.79
CA ASN A 222 8.74 7.40 -15.57
C ASN A 222 7.52 6.55 -15.12
N LYS A 223 6.97 5.78 -16.07
CA LYS A 223 5.69 5.08 -15.90
C LYS A 223 5.79 3.81 -15.06
N ILE A 224 6.72 2.93 -15.43
CA ILE A 224 6.93 1.62 -14.80
C ILE A 224 8.42 1.30 -14.95
N TYR A 225 9.11 1.01 -13.85
CA TYR A 225 10.44 0.43 -13.83
C TYR A 225 10.37 -0.93 -13.14
N VAL A 226 11.06 -1.92 -13.71
CA VAL A 226 11.21 -3.26 -13.14
C VAL A 226 12.64 -3.71 -13.35
N SER A 227 13.31 -4.19 -12.30
CA SER A 227 14.67 -4.70 -12.35
C SER A 227 14.82 -5.86 -13.36
N PRO A 228 15.98 -5.98 -14.05
CA PRO A 228 16.26 -7.10 -14.96
C PRO A 228 16.17 -8.50 -14.32
N SER A 229 16.20 -8.61 -12.99
CA SER A 229 16.03 -9.88 -12.27
C SER A 229 14.57 -10.39 -12.22
N ALA A 230 13.63 -9.68 -12.87
CA ALA A 230 12.24 -10.09 -12.96
C ALA A 230 12.00 -11.20 -14.01
N THR A 231 11.25 -12.23 -13.61
CA THR A 231 10.90 -13.38 -14.43
C THR A 231 9.39 -13.63 -14.43
N GLY A 232 8.90 -14.42 -15.39
CA GLY A 232 7.48 -14.81 -15.48
C GLY A 232 6.53 -13.66 -15.80
N TRP A 233 7.02 -12.60 -16.45
CA TRP A 233 6.20 -11.44 -16.79
C TRP A 233 5.55 -11.57 -18.15
N ASP A 234 4.24 -11.32 -18.19
CA ASP A 234 3.51 -11.17 -19.44
C ASP A 234 3.76 -9.78 -20.02
N THR A 235 4.04 -9.69 -21.32
CA THR A 235 4.17 -8.39 -22.01
C THR A 235 2.94 -7.55 -21.73
N LEU A 236 3.13 -6.29 -21.29
CA LEU A 236 2.09 -5.28 -21.06
C LEU A 236 1.33 -4.98 -22.37
N THR A 237 0.47 -5.90 -22.77
CA THR A 237 -0.24 -5.89 -24.04
C THR A 237 -1.54 -5.12 -23.85
N ARG A 238 -1.57 -3.92 -24.46
CA ARG A 238 -2.74 -3.12 -24.86
C ARG A 238 -3.65 -2.60 -23.75
N ASN A 239 -3.38 -1.38 -23.30
CA ASN A 239 -4.48 -0.46 -23.00
C ASN A 239 -5.22 -0.17 -24.33
N THR A 240 -6.54 -0.35 -24.38
CA THR A 240 -7.32 0.00 -25.57
C THR A 240 -7.38 1.52 -25.74
N ARG A 241 -7.50 2.02 -26.98
CA ARG A 241 -7.55 3.47 -27.29
C ARG A 241 -8.61 4.23 -26.48
N SER A 242 -9.71 3.59 -26.14
CA SER A 242 -10.79 4.15 -25.30
C SER A 242 -10.44 4.27 -23.82
N GLN A 243 -9.46 3.50 -23.33
CA GLN A 243 -8.96 3.57 -21.95
C GLN A 243 -7.85 4.61 -21.78
N ILE A 244 -7.30 5.13 -22.89
CA ILE A 244 -6.34 6.22 -22.93
C ILE A 244 -7.04 7.45 -23.52
N SER A 245 -7.92 8.08 -22.74
CA SER A 245 -8.72 9.22 -23.22
C SER A 245 -7.89 10.50 -23.48
N VAL A 246 -6.58 10.49 -23.21
CA VAL A 246 -5.69 11.64 -23.39
C VAL A 246 -4.31 11.20 -23.87
N ALA A 247 -4.23 10.67 -25.10
CA ALA A 247 -2.95 10.39 -25.75
C ALA A 247 -2.47 11.59 -26.57
N TYR A 248 -1.48 12.33 -26.07
CA TYR A 248 -0.79 13.38 -26.82
C TYR A 248 0.40 12.82 -27.60
N ASN A 249 0.70 13.47 -28.72
CA ASN A 249 1.86 13.20 -29.57
C ASN A 249 3.15 13.26 -28.73
N GLY A 250 4.00 12.22 -28.76
CA GLY A 250 5.18 12.08 -27.90
C GLY A 250 5.02 11.21 -26.64
N MET A 251 3.89 10.51 -26.49
CA MET A 251 3.66 9.57 -25.38
C MET A 251 4.56 8.32 -25.46
N GLN A 252 5.58 8.23 -24.59
CA GLN A 252 6.34 6.99 -24.35
C GLN A 252 5.52 6.07 -23.43
N LEU A 253 5.11 4.88 -23.90
CA LEU A 253 4.27 3.97 -23.09
C LEU A 253 5.09 3.01 -22.22
N PHE A 254 6.37 2.81 -22.52
CA PHE A 254 7.27 1.89 -21.81
C PHE A 254 8.71 2.42 -21.85
N GLU A 255 9.48 2.23 -20.78
CA GLU A 255 10.94 2.21 -20.87
C GLU A 255 11.48 0.93 -20.23
N LEU A 256 12.13 0.13 -21.07
CA LEU A 256 12.72 -1.16 -20.74
C LEU A 256 14.18 -0.93 -20.37
N SER A 257 14.61 -1.25 -19.15
CA SER A 257 16.04 -1.37 -18.89
C SER A 257 16.55 -2.68 -19.51
N THR A 258 17.49 -2.51 -20.45
CA THR A 258 18.45 -3.45 -21.06
C THR A 258 18.01 -4.45 -22.14
N ASN A 259 16.83 -4.30 -22.77
CA ASN A 259 16.59 -4.91 -24.09
C ASN A 259 15.78 -3.97 -24.99
N SER A 260 16.46 -2.94 -25.49
CA SER A 260 16.33 -2.09 -26.69
C SER A 260 15.01 -1.92 -27.47
N ASN A 261 13.86 -2.44 -27.05
CA ASN A 261 12.58 -2.28 -27.75
C ASN A 261 11.69 -1.30 -27.00
N ILE A 262 12.10 -0.03 -26.99
CA ILE A 262 11.18 1.05 -26.64
C ILE A 262 10.06 1.06 -27.69
N GLN A 263 8.86 0.63 -27.31
CA GLN A 263 7.68 0.83 -28.16
C GLN A 263 7.19 2.27 -27.99
N TYR A 264 7.65 3.13 -28.88
CA TYR A 264 7.01 4.42 -29.12
C TYR A 264 5.73 4.18 -29.92
N LEU A 265 4.61 4.78 -29.49
CA LEU A 265 3.54 5.11 -30.42
C LEU A 265 4.06 6.22 -31.33
N ASN A 266 4.85 5.85 -32.35
CA ASN A 266 5.11 6.76 -33.46
C ASN A 266 3.88 6.73 -34.39
N ASN A 267 3.41 7.92 -34.76
CA ASN A 267 2.34 8.20 -35.72
C ASN A 267 2.44 7.32 -36.97
N GLY A 268 1.73 6.19 -37.00
CA GLY A 268 1.86 5.23 -38.09
C GLY A 268 0.76 4.18 -38.14
N TRP A 269 -0.49 4.58 -37.91
CA TRP A 269 -1.64 3.79 -38.35
C TRP A 269 -2.69 4.77 -38.89
N LEU A 270 -2.86 4.74 -40.22
CA LEU A 270 -3.95 5.39 -40.96
C LEU A 270 -5.32 5.04 -40.37
#